data_AF-A0A8S3K468-F1
#
_entry.id   AF-A0A8S3K468-F1
#
_cell.length_a   1.000
_cell.length_b   1.000
_cell.length_c   1.000
_cell.angle_alpha   90.00
_cell.angle_beta   90.00
_cell.angle_gamma   90.00
#
_symmetry.space_group_name_H-M   'P 1'
#
loop_
_entity.id
_entity.type
_entity.pdbx_description
1 polymer ?
#
loop_
_entity_poly.entity_id
_entity_poly.type
_entity_poly.pdbx_seq_one_letter_code
_entity_poly.pdbx_strand_id
1 'polypeptide(L)'
;WLGTFNVDDSCNQAECCCLSEQATISKLSDTQLLVKARVAGEPCRAQLNGSTTIEVPIPMPQDKNGFQITTNFLGTNNRFTLTYDNQYVANVNLQYPRCSGMGRRSS
;
A
#
# COMPACT_ATOMS: atom_id res chain seq x y z
N TRP A 1 10.03 7.37 -1.33
CA TRP A 1 8.57 7.21 -1.12
C TRP A 1 7.74 7.69 -2.29
N LEU A 2 7.81 8.98 -2.66
CA LEU A 2 7.00 9.52 -3.74
C LEU A 2 7.24 8.80 -5.08
N GLY A 3 6.18 8.62 -5.87
CA GLY A 3 6.22 8.05 -7.22
C GLY A 3 5.19 6.95 -7.42
N THR A 4 5.30 6.26 -8.56
CA THR A 4 4.37 5.22 -8.99
C THR A 4 5.05 3.85 -8.96
N PHE A 5 4.33 2.86 -8.45
CA PHE A 5 4.80 1.50 -8.29
C PHE A 5 3.82 0.55 -8.97
N ASN A 6 4.34 -0.32 -9.84
CA ASN A 6 3.60 -1.46 -10.36
C ASN A 6 3.48 -2.51 -9.26
N VAL A 7 2.25 -2.78 -8.84
CA VAL A 7 1.94 -3.73 -7.78
C VAL A 7 2.06 -5.15 -8.32
N ASP A 8 2.62 -6.06 -7.52
CA ASP A 8 2.71 -7.47 -7.86
C ASP A 8 1.43 -8.25 -7.50
N ASP A 9 1.29 -9.43 -8.08
CA ASP A 9 0.12 -10.30 -7.85
C ASP A 9 0.32 -11.26 -6.67
N SER A 10 1.17 -10.91 -5.68
CA SER A 10 1.47 -11.81 -4.55
C SER A 10 0.35 -11.86 -3.50
N CYS A 11 -0.59 -10.93 -3.53
CA CYS A 11 -1.69 -10.84 -2.58
C CYS A 11 -2.85 -11.79 -2.96
N ASN A 12 -3.37 -12.55 -2.01
CA ASN A 12 -4.45 -13.51 -2.26
C ASN A 12 -5.82 -12.81 -2.42
N GLN A 13 -6.23 -12.54 -3.66
CA GLN A 13 -7.48 -11.84 -4.00
C GLN A 13 -8.75 -12.60 -3.60
N ALA A 14 -8.69 -13.91 -3.32
CA ALA A 14 -9.85 -14.66 -2.84
C ALA A 14 -10.21 -14.31 -1.38
N GLU A 15 -9.21 -13.91 -0.59
CA GLU A 15 -9.36 -13.69 0.86
C GLU A 15 -9.01 -12.27 1.31
N CYS A 16 -8.42 -11.46 0.42
CA CYS A 16 -7.89 -10.14 0.76
C CYS A 16 -8.40 -9.07 -0.21
N CYS A 17 -8.56 -7.84 0.29
CA CYS A 17 -8.65 -6.68 -0.57
C CYS A 17 -7.23 -6.21 -0.93
N CYS A 18 -6.78 -6.62 -2.11
CA CYS A 18 -5.41 -6.43 -2.58
C CYS A 18 -5.27 -5.12 -3.34
N LEU A 19 -4.11 -4.47 -3.22
CA LEU A 19 -3.72 -3.45 -4.19
C LEU A 19 -3.49 -4.12 -5.55
N SER A 20 -3.81 -3.42 -6.64
CA SER A 20 -3.69 -3.97 -7.99
C SER A 20 -3.19 -2.94 -9.00
N GLU A 21 -2.64 -3.42 -10.11
CA GLU A 21 -2.07 -2.63 -11.21
C GLU A 21 -0.97 -1.67 -10.75
N GLN A 22 -1.34 -0.48 -10.29
CA GLN A 22 -0.44 0.59 -9.90
C GLN A 22 -0.91 1.27 -8.61
N ALA A 23 0.07 1.62 -7.79
CA ALA A 23 -0.09 2.50 -6.64
C ALA A 23 0.79 3.74 -6.81
N THR A 24 0.19 4.92 -6.65
CA THR A 24 0.90 6.20 -6.63
C THR A 24 0.97 6.71 -5.19
N ILE A 25 2.18 7.05 -4.75
CA ILE A 25 2.42 7.73 -3.48
C ILE A 25 2.76 9.19 -3.80
N SER A 26 1.93 10.11 -3.34
CA SER A 26 2.12 11.56 -3.50
C SER A 26 2.19 12.26 -2.15
N LYS A 27 2.66 13.52 -2.14
CA LYS A 27 2.64 14.35 -0.93
C LYS A 27 1.23 14.89 -0.73
N LEU A 28 0.66 14.70 0.46
CA LEU A 28 -0.63 15.29 0.84
C LEU A 28 -0.43 16.56 1.68
N SER A 29 0.48 16.51 2.64
CA SER A 29 0.85 17.60 3.53
C SER A 29 2.31 17.44 3.99
N ASP A 30 2.77 18.29 4.90
CA ASP A 30 4.11 18.14 5.50
C ASP A 30 4.23 16.94 6.43
N THR A 31 3.11 16.37 6.87
CA THR A 31 3.07 15.24 7.82
C THR A 31 2.49 13.96 7.22
N GLN A 32 1.96 14.00 5.99
CA GLN A 32 1.25 12.88 5.38
C GLN A 32 1.58 12.71 3.90
N LEU A 33 1.56 11.45 3.49
CA LEU A 33 1.56 11.01 2.11
C LEU A 33 0.16 10.52 1.74
N LEU A 34 -0.22 10.63 0.47
CA LEU A 34 -1.44 10.03 -0.06
C LEU A 34 -1.06 8.80 -0.90
N VAL A 35 -1.64 7.65 -0.57
CA VAL A 35 -1.58 6.45 -1.40
C VAL A 35 -2.86 6.39 -2.23
N LYS A 36 -2.72 6.53 -3.55
CA LYS A 36 -3.81 6.32 -4.51
C LYS A 36 -3.53 5.05 -5.29
N ALA A 37 -4.48 4.11 -5.29
CA ALA A 37 -4.27 2.83 -5.93
C ALA A 37 -5.59 2.22 -6.40
N ARG A 38 -5.50 1.27 -7.34
CA ARG A 38 -6.60 0.35 -7.60
C ARG A 38 -6.55 -0.82 -6.62
N VAL A 39 -7.70 -1.44 -6.44
CA VAL A 39 -7.84 -2.63 -5.61
C VAL A 39 -8.59 -3.74 -6.32
N ALA A 40 -8.27 -4.98 -5.97
CA ALA A 40 -8.90 -6.19 -6.47
C ALA A 40 -9.07 -7.22 -5.35
N GLY A 41 -10.03 -8.12 -5.54
CA GLY A 41 -10.35 -9.19 -4.59
C GLY A 41 -11.77 -9.09 -4.04
N GLU A 42 -12.37 -10.24 -3.74
CA GLU A 42 -13.78 -10.34 -3.35
C GLU A 42 -14.10 -9.51 -2.09
N PRO A 43 -13.24 -9.48 -1.05
CA PRO A 43 -13.51 -8.67 0.14
C PRO A 43 -13.55 -7.16 -0.11
N CYS A 44 -12.93 -6.64 -1.18
CA CYS A 44 -12.98 -5.21 -1.50
C CYS A 44 -14.42 -4.74 -1.73
N ARG A 45 -15.29 -5.58 -2.30
CA ARG A 45 -16.67 -5.18 -2.63
C ARG A 45 -17.45 -4.80 -1.38
N ALA A 46 -17.31 -5.60 -0.32
CA ALA A 46 -17.96 -5.34 0.97
C ALA A 46 -17.28 -4.19 1.73
N GLN A 47 -15.94 -4.11 1.69
CA GLN A 47 -15.18 -3.11 2.43
C GLN A 47 -15.27 -1.70 1.84
N LEU A 48 -15.43 -1.59 0.52
CA LEU A 48 -15.32 -0.34 -0.23
C LEU A 48 -16.58 -0.01 -1.03
N ASN A 49 -17.71 -0.65 -0.71
CA ASN A 49 -19.01 -0.46 -1.38
C ASN A 49 -18.92 -0.56 -2.92
N GLY A 50 -18.11 -1.52 -3.41
CA GLY A 50 -17.88 -1.73 -4.84
C GLY A 50 -16.90 -0.77 -5.52
N SER A 51 -16.28 0.17 -4.78
CA SER A 51 -15.19 0.98 -5.35
C SER A 51 -13.98 0.11 -5.68
N THR A 52 -13.37 0.38 -6.83
CA THR A 52 -12.13 -0.25 -7.29
C THR A 52 -10.92 0.65 -7.12
N THR A 53 -11.11 1.85 -6.55
CA THR A 53 -10.06 2.83 -6.31
C THR A 53 -10.11 3.31 -4.87
N ILE A 54 -8.93 3.48 -4.28
CA ILE A 54 -8.76 3.99 -2.92
C ILE A 54 -7.84 5.21 -2.91
N GLU A 55 -8.06 6.07 -1.93
CA GLU A 55 -7.19 7.19 -1.59
C GLU A 55 -7.00 7.17 -0.07
N VAL A 56 -5.83 6.73 0.39
CA VAL A 56 -5.55 6.50 1.81
C VAL A 56 -4.40 7.40 2.25
N PRO A 57 -4.63 8.35 3.17
CA PRO A 57 -3.55 9.10 3.78
C PRO A 57 -2.76 8.20 4.73
N ILE A 58 -1.43 8.21 4.59
CA ILE A 58 -0.52 7.56 5.53
C ILE A 58 0.42 8.62 6.14
N PRO A 59 0.89 8.43 7.39
CA PRO A 59 1.84 9.38 7.98
C PRO A 59 3.15 9.42 7.18
N MET A 60 3.93 10.48 7.37
CA MET A 60 5.29 10.52 6.84
C MET A 60 6.14 9.42 7.52
N PRO A 61 6.93 8.65 6.77
CA PRO A 61 7.78 7.60 7.32
C PRO A 61 8.84 8.15 8.27
N GLN A 62 8.84 7.66 9.51
CA GLN A 62 9.80 8.06 10.56
C GLN A 62 10.63 6.87 11.08
N ASP A 63 10.17 5.63 10.86
CA ASP A 63 10.87 4.44 11.34
C ASP A 63 12.07 4.11 10.44
N LYS A 64 13.10 3.50 11.03
CA LYS A 64 14.30 3.02 10.31
C LYS A 64 14.90 4.08 9.37
N ASN A 65 15.16 5.27 9.91
CA ASN A 65 15.69 6.42 9.17
C ASN A 65 14.79 6.81 7.97
N GLY A 66 13.48 6.70 8.15
CA GLY A 66 12.50 7.05 7.13
C GLY A 66 12.32 6.00 6.03
N PHE A 67 12.85 4.78 6.16
CA PHE A 67 12.61 3.69 5.20
C PHE A 67 11.41 2.82 5.56
N GLN A 68 10.83 3.00 6.74
CA GLN A 68 9.69 2.19 7.19
C GLN A 68 8.60 3.07 7.80
N ILE A 69 7.37 2.57 7.73
CA ILE A 69 6.25 3.06 8.51
C ILE A 69 5.31 1.92 8.87
N THR A 70 4.80 1.93 10.10
CA THR A 70 3.68 1.08 10.51
C THR A 70 2.45 1.94 10.72
N THR A 71 1.36 1.66 9.99
CA THR A 71 0.12 2.45 10.06
C THR A 71 -1.10 1.57 9.80
N ASN A 72 -2.28 2.07 10.16
CA ASN A 72 -3.52 1.47 9.66
C ASN A 72 -3.64 1.75 8.16
N PHE A 73 -3.95 0.71 7.39
CA PHE A 73 -4.18 0.77 5.95
C PHE A 73 -5.28 -0.21 5.60
N LEU A 74 -6.36 0.27 4.98
CA LEU A 74 -7.57 -0.51 4.68
C LEU A 74 -8.11 -1.29 5.90
N GLY A 75 -8.13 -0.64 7.08
CA GLY A 75 -8.68 -1.22 8.30
C GLY A 75 -7.77 -2.19 9.05
N THR A 76 -6.56 -2.49 8.54
CA THR A 76 -5.60 -3.40 9.19
C THR A 76 -4.27 -2.71 9.46
N ASN A 77 -3.51 -3.21 10.43
CA ASN A 77 -2.16 -2.70 10.69
C ASN A 77 -1.16 -3.25 9.68
N ASN A 78 -0.54 -2.35 8.94
CA ASN A 78 0.36 -2.67 7.84
C ASN A 78 1.71 -2.00 8.07
N ARG A 79 2.78 -2.69 7.67
CA ARG A 79 4.13 -2.16 7.64
C ARG A 79 4.56 -1.94 6.20
N PHE A 80 4.76 -0.68 5.84
CA PHE A 80 5.37 -0.34 4.57
C PHE A 80 6.89 -0.24 4.74
N THR A 81 7.63 -0.87 3.83
CA THR A 81 9.09 -0.81 3.81
C THR A 81 9.56 -0.44 2.41
N LEU A 82 10.30 0.66 2.30
CA LEU A 82 10.94 1.09 1.07
C LEU A 82 12.37 0.56 1.05
N THR A 83 12.80 -0.02 -0.07
CA THR A 83 14.19 -0.46 -0.23
C THR A 83 15.14 0.75 -0.31
N TYR A 84 16.40 0.52 0.07
CA TYR A 84 17.41 1.59 0.12
C TYR A 84 17.65 2.27 -1.24
N ASP A 85 17.59 1.49 -2.32
CA ASP A 85 17.69 1.96 -3.72
C ASP A 85 16.40 2.63 -4.24
N ASN A 86 15.37 2.75 -3.38
CA ASN A 86 14.06 3.31 -3.68
C ASN A 86 13.34 2.58 -4.84
N GLN A 87 13.74 1.35 -5.20
CA GLN A 87 13.15 0.62 -6.33
C GLN A 87 11.91 -0.20 -5.96
N TYR A 88 11.77 -0.59 -4.69
CA TYR A 88 10.65 -1.43 -4.25
C TYR A 88 10.03 -0.89 -2.97
N VAL A 89 8.71 -1.04 -2.87
CA VAL A 89 7.96 -0.83 -1.62
C VAL A 89 7.18 -2.10 -1.31
N ALA A 90 7.39 -2.66 -0.12
CA ALA A 90 6.58 -3.76 0.38
C ALA A 90 5.49 -3.21 1.31
N ASN A 91 4.28 -3.73 1.20
CA ASN A 91 3.18 -3.54 2.14
C ASN A 91 2.90 -4.87 2.85
N VAL A 92 3.34 -4.99 4.10
CA VAL A 92 3.18 -6.21 4.89
C VAL A 92 2.02 -6.06 5.86
N ASN A 93 0.97 -6.85 5.68
CA ASN A 93 -0.14 -6.91 6.63
C ASN A 93 0.29 -7.72 7.87
N LEU A 94 0.32 -7.07 9.04
CA LEU A 94 0.84 -7.67 10.26
C LEU A 94 -0.14 -8.66 10.92
N GLN A 95 -1.42 -8.62 10.54
CA GLN A 95 -2.47 -9.52 11.05
C GLN A 95 -2.72 -10.69 10.10
N TYR A 96 -2.71 -10.42 8.79
CA TYR A 96 -2.98 -11.39 7.73
C TYR A 96 -1.84 -11.37 6.71
N PRO A 97 -0.70 -12.04 6.95
CA PRO A 97 0.47 -11.95 6.08
C PRO A 97 0.21 -12.31 4.61
N ARG A 98 -0.79 -13.16 4.33
CA ARG A 98 -1.26 -13.51 2.98
C ARG A 98 -1.92 -12.36 2.19
N CYS A 99 -2.26 -11.27 2.86
CA CYS A 99 -2.75 -10.03 2.27
C CYS A 99 -1.63 -9.00 2.03
N SER A 100 -0.37 -9.42 2.17
CA SER A 100 0.78 -8.58 1.86
C SER A 100 1.02 -8.52 0.36
N GLY A 101 1.68 -7.45 -0.09
CA GLY A 101 2.09 -7.28 -1.47
C GLY A 101 3.34 -6.42 -1.57
N MET A 102 3.88 -6.30 -2.77
CA MET A 102 4.92 -5.32 -3.06
C MET A 102 4.66 -4.58 -4.37
N GLY A 103 5.33 -3.46 -4.54
CA GLY A 103 5.32 -2.70 -5.76
C GLY A 103 6.74 -2.38 -6.20
N ARG A 104 7.03 -2.56 -7.49
CA ARG A 104 8.26 -2.10 -8.13
C ARG A 104 8.04 -0.73 -8.73
N ARG A 105 8.95 0.21 -8.47
CA ARG A 105 8.91 1.55 -9.04
C ARG A 105 8.91 1.49 -10.57
N SER A 106 8.01 2.27 -11.18
CA SER A 106 7.83 2.33 -12.63
C SER A 106 8.48 3.57 -13.25
N SER A 107 8.65 4.63 -12.44
CA SER A 107 9.24 5.92 -12.81
C SER A 107 9.67 6.70 -11.57
#